data_AF-A0A3P7MEV6-F1
#
_entry.id   AF-A0A3P7MEV6-F1
#
_cell.length_a   1.000
_cell.length_b   1.000
_cell.length_c   1.000
_cell.angle_alpha   90.00
_cell.angle_beta   90.00
_cell.angle_gamma   90.00
#
_symmetry.space_group_name_H-M   'P 1'
#
loop_
_entity.id
_entity.type
_entity.pdbx_description
1 polymer ?
#
loop_
_entity_poly.entity_id
_entity_poly.type
_entity_poly.pdbx_seq_one_letter_code
_entity_poly.pdbx_strand_id
1 'polypeptide(L)'
;MEKESCVAVYVRPPRPGAYILKIYAKDTQDDAPETAKKKKVCDYALLAKVASNACRLPFPHTRSTEYGRTKEVRRFNIRAVCREGTLRAIRGTVELCFASRDSNRPLPQLMGKLKSATSSADAMSNCIVPRSILNNREFVFSIFLPEAGEYALNIYAKNPQGGYNTFQRVSASWRFAVYGTGALPATFPYWASPNFKNFTNA
;
A
#
# COMPACT_ATOMS: atom_id res chain seq x y z
N MET A 1 18.35 -28.60 8.21
CA MET A 1 16.97 -28.06 8.25
C MET A 1 16.90 -26.87 7.31
N GLU A 2 16.30 -27.05 6.14
CA GLU A 2 16.06 -25.94 5.22
C GLU A 2 15.01 -25.02 5.82
N LYS A 3 15.26 -23.71 5.73
CA LYS A 3 14.36 -22.69 6.27
C LYS A 3 13.16 -22.56 5.33
N GLU A 4 12.05 -23.19 5.66
CA GLU A 4 10.82 -23.06 4.88
C GLU A 4 10.41 -21.59 4.80
N SER A 5 10.33 -21.08 3.56
CA SER A 5 9.91 -19.71 3.29
C SER A 5 8.41 -19.72 3.00
N CYS A 6 7.61 -19.21 3.93
CA CYS A 6 6.15 -19.14 3.80
C CYS A 6 5.70 -17.76 3.31
N VAL A 7 4.72 -17.74 2.41
CA VAL A 7 4.03 -16.52 1.96
C VAL A 7 2.56 -16.62 2.36
N ALA A 8 2.09 -15.67 3.19
CA ALA A 8 0.69 -15.56 3.55
C ALA A 8 -0.02 -14.54 2.65
N VAL A 9 -1.13 -14.96 2.03
CA VAL A 9 -1.98 -14.10 1.18
C VAL A 9 -3.33 -13.89 1.87
N TYR A 10 -3.69 -12.64 2.10
CA TYR A 10 -4.97 -12.27 2.70
C TYR A 10 -5.92 -11.76 1.61
N VAL A 11 -7.09 -12.37 1.50
CA VAL A 11 -8.09 -12.03 0.48
C VAL A 11 -9.34 -11.47 1.17
N ARG A 12 -9.88 -10.37 0.63
CA ARG A 12 -11.15 -9.77 1.07
C ARG A 12 -12.15 -9.79 -0.07
N PRO A 13 -12.99 -10.84 -0.18
CA PRO A 13 -14.02 -10.91 -1.22
C PRO A 13 -15.00 -9.72 -1.11
N PRO A 14 -15.35 -9.07 -2.23
CA PRO A 14 -16.28 -7.94 -2.21
C PRO A 14 -17.73 -8.38 -2.03
N ARG A 15 -18.06 -9.65 -2.31
CA ARG A 15 -19.39 -10.24 -2.20
C ARG A 15 -19.28 -11.72 -1.81
N PRO A 16 -20.37 -12.36 -1.33
CA PRO A 16 -20.41 -13.81 -1.22
C PRO A 16 -20.35 -14.44 -2.62
N GLY A 17 -19.66 -15.58 -2.76
CA GLY A 17 -19.56 -16.28 -4.03
C GLY A 17 -18.29 -17.09 -4.21
N ALA A 18 -18.17 -17.73 -5.37
CA ALA A 18 -16.98 -18.47 -5.78
C ALA A 18 -16.00 -17.55 -6.51
N TYR A 19 -14.71 -17.66 -6.16
CA TYR A 19 -13.61 -16.88 -6.72
C TYR A 19 -12.44 -17.81 -7.08
N ILE A 20 -11.59 -17.39 -8.01
CA ILE A 20 -10.34 -18.07 -8.33
C ILE A 20 -9.19 -17.11 -8.03
N LEU A 21 -8.35 -17.47 -7.07
CA LEU A 21 -7.08 -16.78 -6.80
C LEU A 21 -5.99 -17.41 -7.66
N LYS A 22 -5.40 -16.62 -8.57
CA LYS A 22 -4.29 -17.03 -9.43
C LYS A 22 -3.00 -16.39 -8.94
N ILE A 23 -2.00 -17.20 -8.59
CA ILE A 23 -0.69 -16.71 -8.13
C ILE A 23 0.31 -16.86 -9.28
N TYR A 24 1.04 -15.78 -9.54
CA TYR A 24 2.08 -15.73 -10.56
C TYR A 24 3.42 -15.40 -9.91
N ALA A 25 4.50 -16.03 -10.36
CA ALA A 25 5.85 -15.72 -9.95
C ALA A 25 6.71 -15.32 -11.16
N LYS A 26 7.74 -14.52 -10.90
CA LYS A 26 8.81 -14.22 -11.84
C LYS A 26 10.11 -14.65 -11.18
N ASP A 27 10.92 -15.39 -11.90
CA ASP A 27 12.26 -15.74 -11.44
C ASP A 27 13.12 -14.47 -11.31
N THR A 28 13.85 -14.37 -10.21
CA THR A 28 14.79 -13.28 -9.94
C THR A 28 16.18 -13.52 -10.51
N GLN A 29 16.52 -14.75 -10.91
CA GLN A 29 17.81 -15.09 -11.52
C GLN A 29 17.87 -14.81 -13.02
N ASP A 30 16.72 -14.69 -13.68
CA ASP A 30 16.69 -14.22 -15.07
C ASP A 30 16.91 -12.70 -15.08
N ASP A 31 18.09 -12.26 -15.54
CA ASP A 31 18.38 -10.89 -16.04
C ASP A 31 17.51 -10.52 -17.27
N ALA A 32 16.44 -11.27 -17.51
CA ALA A 32 15.49 -11.06 -18.57
C ALA A 32 14.79 -9.70 -18.41
N PRO A 33 14.53 -9.01 -19.54
CA PRO A 33 13.99 -7.66 -19.57
C PRO A 33 12.71 -7.51 -18.73
N GLU A 34 12.37 -6.28 -18.34
CA GLU A 34 11.17 -5.98 -17.53
C GLU A 34 9.87 -6.56 -18.10
N THR A 35 9.86 -6.90 -19.39
CA THR A 35 8.80 -7.56 -20.14
C THR A 35 8.70 -9.08 -19.93
N ALA A 36 9.62 -9.71 -19.20
CA ALA A 36 9.58 -11.15 -18.94
C ALA A 36 8.27 -11.51 -18.22
N LYS A 37 7.45 -12.32 -18.90
CA LYS A 37 6.09 -12.67 -18.49
C LYS A 37 6.13 -13.43 -17.17
N LYS A 38 5.35 -12.97 -16.17
CA LYS A 38 5.14 -13.72 -14.93
C LYS A 38 4.50 -15.07 -15.27
N LYS A 39 5.06 -16.16 -14.77
CA LYS A 39 4.52 -17.52 -14.96
C LYS A 39 3.47 -17.80 -13.88
N LYS A 40 2.36 -18.42 -14.26
CA LYS A 40 1.33 -18.85 -13.32
C LYS A 40 1.85 -20.05 -12.53
N VAL A 41 1.78 -20.00 -11.21
CA VAL A 41 2.33 -21.04 -10.32
C VAL A 41 1.21 -21.90 -9.75
N CYS A 42 0.10 -21.28 -9.32
CA CYS A 42 -1.02 -22.02 -8.75
C CYS A 42 -2.35 -21.25 -8.86
N ASP A 43 -3.44 -22.02 -8.86
CA ASP A 43 -4.82 -21.54 -8.82
C ASP A 43 -5.52 -22.12 -7.58
N TYR A 44 -6.21 -21.28 -6.81
CA TYR A 44 -7.03 -21.68 -5.66
C TYR A 44 -8.48 -21.29 -5.90
N ALA A 45 -9.39 -22.26 -5.76
CA ALA A 45 -10.81 -21.99 -5.67
C ALA A 45 -11.16 -21.51 -4.25
N LEU A 46 -11.74 -20.31 -4.14
CA LEU A 46 -12.14 -19.71 -2.89
C LEU A 46 -13.67 -19.59 -2.86
N LEU A 47 -14.30 -20.15 -1.84
CA LEU A 47 -15.74 -19.98 -1.60
C LEU A 47 -15.96 -18.99 -0.46
N ALA A 48 -16.35 -17.77 -0.81
CA ALA A 48 -16.61 -16.71 0.15
C ALA A 48 -18.02 -16.82 0.71
N LYS A 49 -18.14 -17.27 1.96
CA LYS A 49 -19.39 -17.28 2.75
C LYS A 49 -19.45 -16.08 3.69
N VAL A 50 -19.27 -14.88 3.16
CA VAL A 50 -19.31 -13.64 3.94
C VAL A 50 -20.75 -13.12 3.95
N ALA A 51 -21.26 -12.65 5.09
CA ALA A 51 -22.58 -12.03 5.14
C ALA A 51 -22.59 -10.75 4.29
N SER A 52 -23.68 -10.45 3.59
CA SER A 52 -23.77 -9.31 2.66
C SER A 52 -23.47 -7.96 3.33
N ASN A 53 -23.79 -7.82 4.62
CA ASN A 53 -23.49 -6.64 5.43
C ASN A 53 -22.02 -6.54 5.92
N ALA A 54 -21.27 -7.64 5.88
CA ALA A 54 -19.84 -7.68 6.17
C ALA A 54 -18.97 -7.43 4.92
N CYS A 55 -19.60 -7.34 3.74
CA CYS A 55 -18.94 -7.03 2.49
C CYS A 55 -18.49 -5.56 2.47
N ARG A 56 -17.18 -5.34 2.52
CA ARG A 56 -16.60 -4.00 2.39
C ARG A 56 -16.40 -3.65 0.91
N LEU A 57 -16.47 -2.36 0.59
CA LEU A 57 -16.16 -1.85 -0.76
C LEU A 57 -14.78 -2.35 -1.24
N PRO A 58 -14.59 -2.59 -2.55
CA PRO A 58 -13.26 -2.86 -3.10
C PRO A 58 -12.25 -1.77 -2.71
N PHE A 59 -10.97 -2.12 -2.70
CA PHE A 59 -9.92 -1.13 -2.54
C PHE A 59 -10.03 -0.05 -3.63
N PRO A 60 -9.75 1.23 -3.32
CA PRO A 60 -9.80 2.29 -4.31
C PRO A 60 -8.95 1.95 -5.53
N HIS A 61 -9.51 2.04 -6.73
CA HIS A 61 -8.81 1.65 -7.95
C HIS A 61 -7.56 2.49 -8.19
N THR A 62 -6.41 1.83 -8.18
CA THR A 62 -5.11 2.40 -8.50
C THR A 62 -4.75 2.05 -9.94
N ARG A 63 -4.05 2.94 -10.65
CA ARG A 63 -3.52 2.62 -11.99
C ARG A 63 -2.42 1.54 -11.94
N SER A 64 -1.96 1.17 -10.74
CA SER A 64 -1.02 0.05 -10.51
C SER A 64 -1.77 -1.10 -9.85
N THR A 65 -1.36 -2.32 -10.16
CA THR A 65 -1.73 -3.51 -9.39
C THR A 65 -0.86 -3.70 -8.15
N GLU A 66 0.21 -2.91 -8.01
CA GLU A 66 1.14 -2.98 -6.88
C GLU A 66 0.67 -2.06 -5.75
N TYR A 67 1.06 -2.37 -4.51
CA TYR A 67 0.89 -1.57 -3.29
C TYR A 67 2.22 -1.57 -2.52
N GLY A 68 2.54 -0.49 -1.80
CA GLY A 68 3.81 -0.34 -1.07
C GLY A 68 5.01 0.12 -1.92
N ARG A 69 6.22 -0.26 -1.48
CA ARG A 69 7.49 0.18 -2.08
C ARG A 69 7.73 -0.51 -3.42
N THR A 70 7.83 0.28 -4.48
CA THR A 70 8.15 -0.21 -5.82
C THR A 70 9.65 -0.06 -6.13
N LYS A 71 10.12 -0.60 -7.27
CA LYS A 71 11.55 -0.52 -7.65
C LYS A 71 11.99 0.92 -7.92
N GLU A 72 11.07 1.78 -8.34
CA GLU A 72 11.26 3.20 -8.63
C GLU A 72 11.70 4.00 -7.39
N VAL A 73 11.33 3.54 -6.18
CA VAL A 73 11.81 4.12 -4.91
C VAL A 73 13.35 4.16 -4.88
N ARG A 74 14.02 3.10 -5.40
CA ARG A 74 15.47 3.04 -5.49
C ARG A 74 16.01 4.02 -6.53
N ARG A 75 15.34 4.13 -7.68
CA ARG A 75 15.74 5.01 -8.79
C ARG A 75 15.74 6.49 -8.38
N PHE A 76 14.75 6.89 -7.58
CA PHE A 76 14.59 8.27 -7.13
C PHE A 76 15.31 8.58 -5.81
N ASN A 77 16.10 7.64 -5.28
CA ASN A 77 16.83 7.81 -4.02
C ASN A 77 15.94 8.20 -2.83
N ILE A 78 14.71 7.71 -2.81
CA ILE A 78 13.74 8.04 -1.76
C ILE A 78 13.65 6.86 -0.80
N ARG A 79 13.43 7.14 0.47
CA ARG A 79 13.05 6.15 1.48
C ARG A 79 11.84 6.68 2.25
N ALA A 80 10.73 5.96 2.18
CA ALA A 80 9.65 6.15 3.16
C ALA A 80 10.16 5.73 4.54
N VAL A 81 9.95 6.58 5.55
CA VAL A 81 10.32 6.26 6.95
C VAL A 81 9.52 5.05 7.42
N CYS A 82 8.25 4.96 7.03
CA CYS A 82 7.42 3.77 7.28
C CYS A 82 7.77 2.62 6.32
N ARG A 83 7.75 1.39 6.85
CA ARG A 83 7.99 0.14 6.10
C ARG A 83 6.71 -0.60 5.73
N GLU A 84 5.60 -0.36 6.43
CA GLU A 84 4.35 -1.11 6.31
C GLU A 84 3.54 -0.64 5.11
N GLY A 85 2.97 -1.51 4.27
CA GLY A 85 2.12 -1.06 3.15
C GLY A 85 0.72 -0.58 3.55
N THR A 86 0.39 -0.63 4.83
CA THR A 86 -0.90 -0.25 5.41
C THR A 86 -0.62 0.58 6.66
N LEU A 87 -1.28 1.72 6.78
CA LEU A 87 -1.17 2.63 7.90
C LEU A 87 -2.54 2.78 8.57
N ARG A 88 -2.54 3.01 9.88
CA ARG A 88 -3.77 3.37 10.59
C ARG A 88 -3.79 4.88 10.78
N ALA A 89 -4.92 5.50 10.48
CA ALA A 89 -5.11 6.90 10.79
C ALA A 89 -5.47 7.07 12.26
N ILE A 90 -4.82 8.02 12.92
CA ILE A 90 -5.11 8.37 14.32
C ILE A 90 -5.96 9.63 14.26
N ARG A 91 -7.22 9.53 14.69
CA ARG A 91 -8.19 10.65 14.66
C ARG A 91 -8.37 11.26 13.27
N GLY A 92 -8.36 10.43 12.23
CA GLY A 92 -8.48 10.88 10.84
C GLY A 92 -7.18 11.43 10.23
N THR A 93 -6.08 11.51 10.99
CA THR A 93 -4.82 12.06 10.49
C THR A 93 -3.77 10.98 10.28
N VAL A 94 -2.95 11.16 9.24
CA VAL A 94 -1.76 10.35 8.96
C VAL A 94 -0.64 11.25 8.51
N GLU A 95 0.56 11.03 9.06
CA GLU A 95 1.78 11.64 8.54
C GLU A 95 2.67 10.58 7.90
N LEU A 96 3.12 10.87 6.68
CA LEU A 96 4.02 10.01 5.95
C LEU A 96 5.28 10.77 5.58
N CYS A 97 6.38 10.39 6.20
CA CYS A 97 7.68 11.01 6.00
C CYS A 97 8.53 10.25 4.97
N PHE A 98 9.22 11.02 4.14
CA PHE A 98 10.16 10.56 3.13
C PHE A 98 11.49 11.25 3.34
N ALA A 99 12.57 10.49 3.29
CA ALA A 99 13.93 10.98 3.40
C ALA A 99 14.76 10.51 2.20
N SER A 100 15.86 11.19 1.95
CA SER A 100 16.84 10.75 0.97
C SER A 100 17.51 9.46 1.45
N ARG A 101 17.71 8.49 0.56
CA ARG A 101 18.42 7.25 0.89
C ARG A 101 19.94 7.44 0.92
N ASP A 102 20.43 8.41 0.15
CA ASP A 102 21.81 8.88 0.11
C ASP A 102 21.82 10.39 0.43
N SER A 103 22.42 10.76 1.56
CA SER A 103 22.48 12.15 2.05
C SER A 103 23.18 13.11 1.11
N ASN A 104 23.98 12.61 0.16
CA ASN A 104 24.72 13.40 -0.81
C ASN A 104 23.88 13.79 -2.03
N ARG A 105 22.67 13.23 -2.17
CA ARG A 105 21.75 13.57 -3.26
C ARG A 105 20.52 14.31 -2.72
N PRO A 106 20.08 15.40 -3.39
CA PRO A 106 18.89 16.12 -2.98
C PRO A 106 17.66 15.24 -3.10
N LEU A 107 16.70 15.46 -2.20
CA LEU A 107 15.40 14.81 -2.29
C LEU A 107 14.66 15.30 -3.55
N PRO A 108 14.10 14.40 -4.38
CA PRO A 108 13.31 14.82 -5.52
C PRO A 108 12.02 15.53 -5.09
N GLN A 109 11.44 16.31 -5.99
CA GLN A 109 10.13 16.92 -5.74
C GLN A 109 9.07 15.83 -5.68
N LEU A 110 8.28 15.80 -4.60
CA LEU A 110 7.24 14.80 -4.36
C LEU A 110 5.85 15.38 -4.55
N MET A 111 4.93 14.57 -5.07
CA MET A 111 3.51 14.86 -5.21
C MET A 111 2.68 13.66 -4.75
N GLY A 112 1.66 13.90 -3.94
CA GLY A 112 0.73 12.89 -3.46
C GLY A 112 -0.62 13.01 -4.15
N LYS A 113 -1.25 11.88 -4.48
CA LYS A 113 -2.64 11.82 -4.95
C LYS A 113 -3.41 10.77 -4.18
N LEU A 114 -4.30 11.24 -3.30
CA LEU A 114 -5.19 10.41 -2.51
C LEU A 114 -6.38 9.96 -3.37
N LYS A 115 -6.85 8.74 -3.12
CA LYS A 115 -8.05 8.18 -3.74
C LYS A 115 -8.93 7.54 -2.68
N SER A 116 -10.23 7.67 -2.88
CA SER A 116 -11.28 7.00 -2.13
C SER A 116 -12.15 6.20 -3.10
N ALA A 117 -12.85 5.18 -2.59
CA ALA A 117 -13.90 4.50 -3.33
C ALA A 117 -15.22 5.29 -3.36
N THR A 118 -15.40 6.23 -2.41
CA THR A 118 -16.66 6.95 -2.19
C THR A 118 -16.57 8.44 -2.51
N SER A 119 -15.36 9.01 -2.55
CA SER A 119 -15.14 10.46 -2.67
C SER A 119 -14.51 10.85 -4.02
N SER A 120 -14.83 12.04 -4.52
CA SER A 120 -14.29 12.57 -5.77
C SER A 120 -12.80 12.91 -5.68
N ALA A 121 -12.11 13.00 -6.83
CA ALA A 121 -10.69 13.33 -6.88
C ALA A 121 -10.39 14.73 -6.30
N ASP A 122 -11.29 15.70 -6.52
CA ASP A 122 -11.13 17.09 -6.07
C ASP A 122 -11.30 17.21 -4.55
N ALA A 123 -12.22 16.45 -3.95
CA ALA A 123 -12.33 16.38 -2.50
C ALA A 123 -11.04 15.79 -1.89
N MET A 124 -10.45 14.79 -2.55
CA MET A 124 -9.24 14.12 -2.08
C MET A 124 -7.97 14.95 -2.25
N SER A 125 -7.89 15.91 -3.20
CA SER A 125 -6.72 16.79 -3.32
C SER A 125 -6.60 17.75 -2.14
N ASN A 126 -7.72 18.18 -1.57
CA ASN A 126 -7.75 19.06 -0.40
C ASN A 126 -7.40 18.33 0.91
N CYS A 127 -7.29 17.00 0.88
CA CYS A 127 -7.01 16.16 2.04
C CYS A 127 -5.50 15.90 2.25
N ILE A 128 -4.63 16.43 1.38
CA ILE A 128 -3.18 16.21 1.46
C ILE A 128 -2.45 17.55 1.52
N VAL A 129 -1.61 17.70 2.54
CA VAL A 129 -0.70 18.85 2.68
C VAL A 129 0.74 18.36 2.57
N PRO A 130 1.41 18.58 1.42
CA PRO A 130 2.83 18.32 1.26
C PRO A 130 3.67 19.40 1.96
N ARG A 131 4.71 19.00 2.70
CA ARG A 131 5.64 19.91 3.38
C ARG A 131 7.07 19.40 3.26
N SER A 132 8.01 20.28 2.89
CA SER A 132 9.44 19.99 3.03
C SER A 132 9.92 20.46 4.39
N ILE A 133 10.69 19.63 5.09
CA ILE A 133 11.27 19.96 6.40
C ILE A 133 12.80 19.73 6.37
N LEU A 134 13.49 20.26 7.38
CA LEU A 134 14.92 20.03 7.59
C LEU A 134 15.78 20.39 6.36
N ASN A 135 15.61 21.62 5.82
CA ASN A 135 16.32 22.12 4.64
C ASN A 135 16.19 21.21 3.39
N ASN A 136 14.96 20.74 3.09
CA ASN A 136 14.65 19.85 1.95
C ASN A 136 15.30 18.45 2.01
N ARG A 137 15.74 18.01 3.19
CA ARG A 137 16.24 16.63 3.38
C ARG A 137 15.13 15.64 3.64
N GLU A 138 14.02 16.11 4.17
CA GLU A 138 12.83 15.31 4.45
C GLU A 138 11.58 15.96 3.86
N PHE A 139 10.62 15.13 3.50
CA PHE A 139 9.34 15.54 2.95
C PHE A 139 8.23 14.78 3.65
N VAL A 140 7.22 15.51 4.10
CA VAL A 140 6.11 15.00 4.87
C VAL A 140 4.82 15.25 4.11
N PHE A 141 4.02 14.20 3.93
CA PHE A 141 2.61 14.35 3.59
C PHE A 141 1.80 14.27 4.87
N SER A 142 1.13 15.35 5.24
CA SER A 142 0.09 15.34 6.26
C SER A 142 -1.25 15.12 5.58
N ILE A 143 -1.92 14.04 5.93
CA ILE A 143 -3.13 13.55 5.26
C ILE A 143 -4.27 13.61 6.27
N PHE A 144 -5.36 14.28 5.89
CA PHE A 144 -6.56 14.45 6.69
C PHE A 144 -7.71 13.71 6.01
N LEU A 145 -8.12 12.59 6.60
CA LEU A 145 -9.14 11.72 6.05
C LEU A 145 -10.51 12.18 6.56
N PRO A 146 -11.42 12.56 5.64
CA PRO A 146 -12.69 13.18 6.02
C PRO A 146 -13.66 12.19 6.67
N GLU A 147 -13.57 10.90 6.31
CA GLU A 147 -14.50 9.88 6.76
C GLU A 147 -13.79 8.58 7.15
N ALA A 148 -14.50 7.74 7.89
CA ALA A 148 -14.08 6.37 8.12
C ALA A 148 -14.17 5.55 6.84
N GLY A 149 -13.01 5.08 6.37
CA GLY A 149 -12.95 4.37 5.10
C GLY A 149 -11.57 3.83 4.80
N GLU A 150 -11.43 3.33 3.57
CA GLU A 150 -10.17 2.85 3.02
C GLU A 150 -9.74 3.79 1.90
N TYR A 151 -8.52 4.32 2.02
CA TYR A 151 -7.95 5.25 1.07
C TYR A 151 -6.70 4.69 0.43
N ALA A 152 -6.32 5.23 -0.73
CA ALA A 152 -5.11 4.86 -1.45
C ALA A 152 -4.30 6.11 -1.79
N LEU A 153 -3.10 6.24 -1.24
CA LEU A 153 -2.16 7.31 -1.60
C LEU A 153 -1.23 6.88 -2.73
N ASN A 154 -1.25 7.58 -3.86
CA ASN A 154 -0.23 7.44 -4.89
C ASN A 154 0.83 8.52 -4.71
N ILE A 155 2.10 8.15 -4.70
CA ILE A 155 3.20 9.12 -4.63
C ILE A 155 3.91 9.15 -5.98
N TYR A 156 4.20 10.36 -6.41
CA TYR A 156 4.96 10.66 -7.60
C TYR A 156 6.18 11.49 -7.23
N ALA A 157 7.29 11.28 -7.93
CA ALA A 157 8.52 12.02 -7.77
C ALA A 157 8.96 12.61 -9.11
N LYS A 158 9.60 13.76 -9.05
CA LYS A 158 10.26 14.41 -10.18
C LYS A 158 11.71 14.70 -9.79
N ASN A 159 12.64 14.22 -10.61
CA ASN A 159 14.06 14.47 -10.37
C ASN A 159 14.39 15.91 -10.82
N PRO A 160 14.91 16.78 -9.94
CA PRO A 160 15.29 18.14 -10.32
C PRO A 160 16.42 18.20 -11.36
N GLN A 161 17.26 17.17 -11.46
CA GLN A 161 18.40 17.14 -12.40
C GLN A 161 18.14 16.34 -13.68
N GLY A 162 16.99 15.67 -13.79
CA GLY A 162 16.64 14.89 -14.98
C GLY A 162 15.92 15.75 -16.02
N GLY A 163 16.33 15.69 -17.29
CA GLY A 163 15.68 16.43 -18.39
C GLY A 163 14.20 16.11 -18.62
N TYR A 164 13.62 15.14 -17.92
CA TYR A 164 12.20 14.86 -17.93
C TYR A 164 11.46 15.79 -16.95
N ASN A 165 10.69 16.73 -17.49
CA ASN A 165 9.91 17.71 -16.71
C ASN A 165 8.67 17.10 -16.01
N THR A 166 8.48 15.78 -16.08
CA THR A 166 7.25 15.08 -15.67
C THR A 166 7.44 14.24 -14.41
N PHE A 167 6.41 14.21 -13.57
CA PHE A 167 6.35 13.37 -12.37
C PHE A 167 6.20 11.89 -12.74
N GLN A 168 7.08 11.04 -12.21
CA GLN A 168 7.00 9.58 -12.32
C GLN A 168 6.43 9.00 -11.02
N ARG A 169 5.64 7.94 -11.09
CA ARG A 169 5.05 7.31 -9.90
C ARG A 169 6.10 6.48 -9.16
N VAL A 170 6.23 6.66 -7.84
CA VAL A 170 7.31 6.09 -7.04
C VAL A 170 6.84 5.18 -5.91
N SER A 171 5.64 5.39 -5.35
CA SER A 171 5.13 4.48 -4.32
C SER A 171 3.68 4.16 -4.59
N ALA A 172 3.44 2.87 -4.56
CA ALA A 172 2.14 2.29 -4.66
C ALA A 172 1.42 2.35 -3.31
N SER A 173 0.13 2.06 -3.36
CA SER A 173 -0.82 2.67 -2.45
C SER A 173 -0.73 2.23 -0.99
N TRP A 174 -1.10 3.17 -0.13
CA TRP A 174 -1.13 2.99 1.32
C TRP A 174 -2.58 2.94 1.76
N ARG A 175 -2.97 1.85 2.41
CA ARG A 175 -4.30 1.69 3.01
C ARG A 175 -4.33 2.50 4.29
N PHE A 176 -5.30 3.38 4.45
CA PHE A 176 -5.60 4.04 5.71
C PHE A 176 -6.97 3.60 6.21
N ALA A 177 -7.09 3.25 7.49
CA ALA A 177 -8.37 2.99 8.15
C ALA A 177 -8.56 3.97 9.31
N VAL A 178 -9.66 4.72 9.29
CA VAL A 178 -10.16 5.50 10.44
C VAL A 178 -11.31 4.71 11.06
N TYR A 179 -11.30 4.53 12.36
CA TYR A 179 -12.44 4.00 13.12
C TYR A 179 -13.06 5.18 13.88
N GLY A 180 -14.38 5.36 13.79
CA GLY A 180 -15.08 6.47 14.47
C GLY A 180 -14.95 6.42 15.99
N THR A 181 -15.29 7.52 16.67
CA THR A 181 -15.25 7.70 18.14
C THR A 181 -16.29 6.89 18.92
N GLY A 182 -17.04 6.00 18.27
CA GLY A 182 -17.87 5.01 18.95
C GLY A 182 -16.99 3.93 19.57
N ALA A 183 -17.33 3.48 20.77
CA ALA A 183 -16.67 2.41 21.52
C ALA A 183 -16.07 1.33 20.60
N LEU A 184 -14.84 0.92 20.90
CA LEU A 184 -14.23 -0.26 20.30
C LEU A 184 -15.30 -1.37 20.23
N PRO A 185 -15.60 -1.96 19.06
CA PRO A 185 -16.31 -3.22 19.09
C PRO A 185 -15.47 -4.14 19.97
N ALA A 186 -16.08 -4.63 21.06
CA ALA A 186 -15.44 -5.41 22.11
C ALA A 186 -14.75 -6.70 21.61
N THR A 187 -14.86 -6.99 20.32
CA THR A 187 -14.13 -8.04 19.62
C THR A 187 -13.74 -7.55 18.22
N PHE A 188 -12.49 -7.13 18.06
CA PHE A 188 -11.80 -7.36 16.80
C PHE A 188 -11.57 -8.88 16.69
N PRO A 189 -11.84 -9.54 15.55
CA PRO A 189 -11.32 -10.89 15.36
C PRO A 189 -9.79 -10.79 15.42
N TYR A 190 -9.19 -11.59 16.30
CA TYR A 190 -7.76 -11.79 16.43
C TYR A 190 -7.11 -12.03 15.05
N TRP A 191 -6.51 -11.02 14.42
CA TRP A 191 -5.63 -11.23 13.25
C TRP A 191 -4.27 -10.54 13.40
N ALA A 192 -3.96 -10.07 14.62
CA ALA A 192 -2.61 -9.70 15.03
C ALA A 192 -2.30 -10.40 16.37
N SER A 193 -2.01 -11.69 16.31
CA SER A 193 -1.26 -12.38 17.37
C SER A 193 -0.37 -13.43 16.70
N PRO A 194 0.94 -13.43 16.96
CA PRO A 194 1.83 -14.47 16.47
C PRO A 194 1.70 -15.68 17.39
N ASN A 195 0.56 -16.39 17.32
CA ASN A 195 0.42 -17.70 17.97
C ASN A 195 0.53 -18.78 16.90
N PHE A 196 1.78 -19.09 16.58
CA PHE A 196 2.19 -20.30 15.90
C PHE A 196 1.83 -21.48 16.82
N LYS A 197 0.68 -22.12 16.62
CA LYS A 197 0.43 -23.45 17.17
C LYS A 197 0.75 -24.46 16.09
N ASN A 198 1.84 -25.18 16.32
CA ASN A 198 2.27 -26.33 15.55
C ASN A 198 1.10 -27.32 15.43
N PHE A 199 0.68 -27.62 14.21
CA PHE A 199 -0.06 -28.84 13.94
C PHE A 199 0.97 -29.96 13.70
N THR A 200 1.22 -30.73 14.74
CA THR A 200 1.77 -32.09 14.63
C THR A 200 0.61 -33.07 14.46
N ASN A 201 0.65 -33.80 13.34
CA ASN A 201 0.17 -35.16 13.08
C ASN A 201 -1.03 -35.70 13.86
N ALA A 202 -2.05 -36.10 13.09
CA ALA A 202 -2.63 -37.45 13.15
C ALA A 202 -3.02 -37.86 11.74
#